data_AF-X0Z1L9-F1
#
_entry.id   AF-X0Z1L9-F1
#
_cell.length_a   1.000
_cell.length_b   1.000
_cell.length_c   1.000
_cell.angle_alpha   90.00
_cell.angle_beta   90.00
_cell.angle_gamma   90.00
#
_symmetry.space_group_name_H-M   'P 1'
#
loop_
_entity.id
_entity.type
_entity.pdbx_description
1 polymer ?
#
loop_
_entity_poly.entity_id
_entity_poly.type
_entity_poly.pdbx_seq_one_letter_code
_entity_poly.pdbx_strand_id
1 'polypeptide(L)'
;QSTGYQRHFSKLKEYEIPLPPLEVQKEIVAEIEGYQRVIDGARAVVENYRPHIPIHPDWPMVPIKEIASVESGFGFPTVYQAKTEEEIPFLKVSDMNLPGNETRIVSWNNTVSRAVLRELKAKAFPAGTV
;
A
#
# COMPACT_ATOMS: atom_id res chain seq x y z
N GLN A 1 14.34 20.47 32.20
CA GLN A 1 15.60 19.82 31.78
C GLN A 1 15.25 18.44 31.25
N SER A 2 15.66 18.09 30.02
CA SER A 2 15.16 16.93 29.27
C SER A 2 15.85 15.62 29.68
N THR A 3 15.15 14.77 30.44
CA THR A 3 15.59 13.41 30.78
C THR A 3 15.07 12.36 29.78
N GLY A 4 15.08 12.70 28.49
CA GLY A 4 14.66 11.78 27.42
C GLY A 4 15.65 10.64 27.16
N TYR A 5 16.96 10.91 27.28
CA TYR A 5 18.02 9.94 26.97
C TYR A 5 18.23 8.85 28.04
N GLN A 6 17.96 9.15 29.32
CA GLN A 6 18.24 8.22 30.41
C GLN A 6 17.32 6.98 30.42
N ARG A 7 16.10 7.06 29.87
CA ARG A 7 15.12 5.96 29.95
C ARG A 7 15.41 4.81 28.98
N HIS A 8 16.06 5.09 27.85
CA HIS A 8 16.34 4.07 26.83
C HIS A 8 17.70 3.40 27.03
N PHE A 9 18.73 4.14 27.43
CA PHE A 9 20.08 3.59 27.61
C PHE A 9 20.17 2.61 28.78
N SER A 10 19.43 2.84 29.86
CA SER A 10 19.39 1.92 31.01
C SER A 10 18.85 0.54 30.63
N LYS A 11 17.83 0.49 29.77
CA LYS A 11 17.25 -0.77 29.26
C LYS A 11 18.22 -1.53 28.36
N LEU A 12 19.00 -0.84 27.54
CA LEU A 12 19.99 -1.49 26.65
C LEU A 12 21.10 -2.21 27.41
N LYS A 13 21.46 -1.75 28.62
CA LYS A 13 22.47 -2.40 29.47
C LYS A 13 22.00 -3.72 30.07
N GLU A 14 20.69 -3.89 30.22
CA GLU A 14 20.09 -5.08 30.82
C GLU A 14 19.88 -6.21 29.80
N TYR A 15 19.99 -5.92 28.49
CA TYR A 15 19.91 -6.95 27.46
C TYR A 15 21.22 -7.70 27.31
N GLU A 16 21.19 -9.00 27.54
CA GLU A 16 22.30 -9.89 27.20
C GLU A 16 22.29 -10.20 25.71
N ILE A 17 23.42 -9.96 25.04
CA ILE A 17 23.64 -10.31 23.64
C ILE A 17 24.69 -11.41 23.54
N PRO A 18 24.49 -12.42 22.67
CA PRO A 18 25.51 -13.43 22.43
C PRO A 18 26.74 -12.76 21.81
N LEU A 19 27.90 -12.95 22.44
CA LEU A 19 29.18 -12.41 21.98
C LEU A 19 30.07 -13.55 21.48
N PRO A 20 29.99 -13.93 20.19
CA PRO A 20 30.84 -14.98 19.66
C PRO A 20 32.30 -14.50 19.51
N PRO A 21 33.26 -15.40 19.24
CA PRO A 21 34.64 -15.01 18.93
C PRO A 21 34.74 -13.99 17.79
N LEU A 22 35.78 -13.14 17.80
CA LEU A 22 35.92 -12.04 16.83
C LEU A 22 35.89 -12.51 15.37
N GLU A 23 36.47 -13.65 15.06
CA GLU A 23 36.45 -14.19 13.69
C GLU A 23 35.03 -14.53 13.24
N VAL A 24 34.25 -15.16 14.12
CA VAL A 24 32.83 -15.46 13.86
C VAL A 24 32.01 -14.17 13.73
N GLN A 25 32.29 -13.14 14.54
CA GLN A 25 31.62 -11.84 14.39
C GLN A 25 31.87 -11.23 13.01
N LYS A 26 33.13 -11.27 12.51
CA LYS A 26 33.48 -10.77 11.18
C LYS A 26 32.82 -11.57 10.06
N GLU A 27 32.76 -12.89 10.19
CA GLU A 27 32.05 -13.76 9.25
C GLU A 27 30.56 -13.39 9.16
N ILE A 28 29.89 -13.21 10.30
CA ILE A 28 28.49 -12.78 10.37
C ILE A 28 28.29 -11.41 9.71
N VAL A 29 29.17 -10.45 10.01
CA VAL A 29 29.10 -9.11 9.42
C VAL A 29 29.26 -9.18 7.90
N ALA A 30 30.26 -9.92 7.41
CA ALA A 30 30.51 -10.07 5.98
C ALA A 30 29.32 -10.69 5.24
N GLU A 31 28.65 -11.67 5.86
CA GLU A 31 27.43 -12.28 5.30
C GLU A 31 26.27 -11.28 5.21
N ILE A 32 25.99 -10.56 6.31
CA ILE A 32 24.90 -9.57 6.37
C ILE A 32 25.16 -8.41 5.39
N GLU A 33 26.39 -7.92 5.30
CA GLU A 33 26.79 -6.91 4.32
C GLU A 33 26.61 -7.41 2.87
N GLY A 34 26.80 -8.70 2.63
CA GLY A 34 26.43 -9.35 1.37
C GLY A 34 24.95 -9.18 1.05
N TYR A 35 24.05 -9.52 1.98
CA TYR A 35 22.60 -9.35 1.78
C TYR A 35 22.19 -7.89 1.62
N GLN A 36 22.77 -6.99 2.42
CA GLN A 36 22.46 -5.55 2.35
C GLN A 36 22.80 -4.97 0.98
N ARG A 37 23.95 -5.36 0.39
CA ARG A 37 24.33 -4.94 -0.98
C ARG A 37 23.31 -5.35 -2.04
N VAL A 38 22.72 -6.54 -1.93
CA VAL A 38 21.68 -7.01 -2.86
C VAL A 38 20.41 -6.16 -2.73
N ILE A 39 19.99 -5.89 -1.49
CA ILE A 39 18.80 -5.05 -1.20
C ILE A 39 19.02 -3.63 -1.74
N ASP A 40 20.18 -3.04 -1.50
CA ASP A 40 20.51 -1.69 -1.94
C ASP A 40 20.56 -1.60 -3.46
N GLY A 41 21.13 -2.61 -4.14
CA GLY A 41 21.10 -2.70 -5.59
C GLY A 41 19.68 -2.77 -6.15
N ALA A 42 18.82 -3.61 -5.56
CA ALA A 42 17.43 -3.72 -5.98
C ALA A 42 16.64 -2.41 -5.77
N ARG A 43 16.84 -1.73 -4.63
CA ARG A 43 16.25 -0.42 -4.36
C ARG A 43 16.68 0.61 -5.39
N ALA A 44 17.98 0.67 -5.70
CA ALA A 44 18.50 1.60 -6.70
C ALA A 44 17.88 1.37 -8.08
N VAL A 45 17.66 0.11 -8.48
CA VAL A 45 16.97 -0.21 -9.75
C VAL A 45 15.53 0.32 -9.74
N VAL A 46 14.77 0.06 -8.68
CA VAL A 46 13.36 0.50 -8.57
C VAL A 46 13.24 2.02 -8.54
N GLU A 47 14.08 2.71 -7.77
CA GLU A 47 14.05 4.17 -7.64
C GLU A 47 14.33 4.89 -8.96
N ASN A 48 15.25 4.35 -9.76
CA ASN A 48 15.67 4.92 -11.04
C ASN A 48 14.87 4.40 -12.23
N TYR A 49 14.02 3.39 -12.05
CA TYR A 49 13.15 2.92 -13.12
C TYR A 49 12.17 4.03 -13.53
N ARG A 50 12.22 4.40 -14.80
CA ARG A 50 11.28 5.32 -15.45
C ARG A 50 10.74 4.62 -16.70
N PRO A 51 9.48 4.16 -16.70
CA PRO A 51 8.93 3.53 -17.88
C PRO A 51 8.88 4.58 -19.00
N HIS A 52 9.57 4.29 -20.11
CA HIS A 52 9.39 5.06 -21.34
C HIS A 52 8.22 4.45 -22.10
N ILE A 53 7.06 5.12 -22.06
CA ILE A 53 5.89 4.72 -22.83
C ILE A 53 5.90 5.55 -24.12
N PRO A 54 6.23 4.96 -25.28
CA PRO A 54 6.23 5.69 -26.53
C PRO A 54 4.80 6.08 -26.90
N ILE A 55 4.59 7.36 -27.22
CA ILE A 55 3.31 7.86 -27.71
C ILE A 55 3.36 7.83 -29.23
N HIS A 56 2.46 7.08 -29.85
CA HIS A 56 2.40 7.02 -31.32
C HIS A 56 1.90 8.36 -31.88
N PRO A 57 2.58 8.97 -32.87
CA PRO A 57 2.18 10.27 -33.42
C PRO A 57 0.75 10.29 -33.98
N ASP A 58 0.28 9.16 -34.49
CA ASP A 58 -1.08 9.01 -35.05
C ASP A 58 -2.18 8.85 -33.99
N TRP A 59 -1.84 8.80 -32.69
CA TRP A 59 -2.85 8.73 -31.63
C TRP A 59 -3.53 10.09 -31.46
N PRO A 60 -4.87 10.18 -31.58
CA PRO A 60 -5.56 11.44 -31.42
C PRO A 60 -5.62 11.84 -29.95
N MET A 61 -5.47 13.14 -29.69
CA MET A 61 -5.75 13.72 -28.37
C MET A 61 -7.24 13.99 -28.26
N VAL A 62 -7.96 13.18 -27.47
CA VAL A 62 -9.40 13.30 -27.26
C VAL A 62 -9.74 13.56 -25.79
N PRO A 63 -10.78 14.35 -25.48
CA PRO A 63 -11.33 14.47 -24.14
C PRO A 63 -11.75 13.11 -23.56
N ILE A 64 -11.43 12.84 -22.28
CA ILE A 64 -11.80 11.57 -21.61
C ILE A 64 -13.31 11.28 -21.70
N LYS A 65 -14.16 12.31 -21.64
CA LYS A 65 -15.62 12.18 -21.75
C LYS A 65 -16.11 11.55 -23.06
N GLU A 66 -15.28 11.53 -24.10
CA GLU A 66 -15.60 10.91 -25.39
C GLU A 66 -15.38 9.40 -25.38
N ILE A 67 -14.57 8.90 -24.43
CA ILE A 67 -14.21 7.48 -24.31
C ILE A 67 -14.72 6.82 -23.02
N ALA A 68 -15.07 7.60 -21.99
CA ALA A 68 -15.50 7.10 -20.71
C ALA A 68 -16.51 8.03 -20.01
N SER A 69 -17.39 7.45 -19.21
CA SER A 69 -18.19 8.17 -18.23
C SER A 69 -17.47 8.16 -16.89
N VAL A 70 -17.23 9.35 -16.32
CA VAL A 70 -16.54 9.49 -15.04
C VAL A 70 -17.58 9.58 -13.93
N GLU A 71 -17.39 8.78 -12.89
CA GLU A 71 -18.32 8.66 -11.77
C GLU A 71 -17.63 9.04 -10.46
N SER A 72 -18.34 9.78 -9.61
CA SER A 72 -17.85 10.16 -8.28
C SER A 72 -18.26 9.13 -7.22
N GLY A 73 -17.42 8.97 -6.21
CA GLY A 73 -17.74 8.15 -5.04
C GLY A 73 -18.83 8.78 -4.15
N PHE A 74 -19.22 8.03 -3.12
CA PHE A 74 -20.26 8.43 -2.16
C PHE A 74 -19.65 8.62 -0.77
N GLY A 75 -20.24 9.52 0.02
CA GLY A 75 -19.87 9.66 1.43
C GLY A 75 -20.16 8.36 2.19
N PHE A 76 -19.19 7.91 3.00
CA PHE A 76 -19.30 6.63 3.70
C PHE A 76 -19.17 6.78 5.22
N PRO A 77 -20.31 6.90 5.93
CA PRO A 77 -20.34 7.04 7.38
C PRO A 77 -19.65 5.89 8.12
N THR A 78 -19.02 6.19 9.24
CA THR A 78 -18.27 5.21 10.06
C THR A 78 -19.14 4.07 10.57
N VAL A 79 -20.43 4.30 10.79
CA VAL A 79 -21.40 3.29 11.27
C VAL A 79 -21.56 2.10 10.32
N TYR A 80 -21.21 2.26 9.04
CA TYR A 80 -21.29 1.21 8.02
C TYR A 80 -19.92 0.60 7.65
N GLN A 81 -18.82 1.09 8.23
CA GLN A 81 -17.47 0.62 7.92
C GLN A 81 -17.14 -0.69 8.63
N ALA A 82 -16.09 -1.38 8.15
CA ALA A 82 -15.58 -2.66 8.67
C ALA A 82 -16.55 -3.84 8.60
N LYS A 83 -17.52 -3.80 7.69
CA LYS A 83 -18.34 -4.95 7.31
C LYS A 83 -17.78 -5.58 6.05
N THR A 84 -17.55 -6.89 6.03
CA THR A 84 -16.89 -7.58 4.89
C THR A 84 -17.72 -8.69 4.26
N GLU A 85 -18.90 -8.99 4.81
CA GLU A 85 -19.73 -10.14 4.42
C GLU A 85 -21.01 -9.74 3.67
N GLU A 86 -21.17 -8.47 3.32
CA GLU A 86 -22.34 -7.98 2.59
C GLU A 86 -22.16 -8.14 1.08
N GLU A 87 -23.27 -8.02 0.35
CA GLU A 87 -23.36 -8.33 -1.08
C GLU A 87 -22.61 -7.37 -2.03
N ILE A 88 -22.37 -6.11 -1.66
CA ILE A 88 -21.79 -5.10 -2.57
C ILE A 88 -20.52 -4.50 -1.96
N PRO A 89 -19.35 -4.58 -2.64
CA PRO A 89 -18.15 -3.89 -2.22
C PRO A 89 -18.32 -2.37 -2.16
N PHE A 90 -17.85 -1.74 -1.09
CA PHE A 90 -17.79 -0.29 -0.94
C PHE A 90 -16.32 0.14 -0.90
N LEU A 91 -15.79 0.51 -2.06
CA LEU A 91 -14.36 0.79 -2.22
C LEU A 91 -14.00 2.16 -1.66
N LYS A 92 -12.99 2.22 -0.77
CA LYS A 92 -12.40 3.44 -0.23
C LYS A 92 -11.03 3.66 -0.83
N VAL A 93 -10.56 4.92 -0.80
CA VAL A 93 -9.17 5.27 -1.18
C VAL A 93 -8.14 4.47 -0.38
N SER A 94 -8.42 4.15 0.88
CA SER A 94 -7.55 3.30 1.70
C SER A 94 -7.37 1.90 1.13
N ASP A 95 -8.36 1.37 0.41
CA ASP A 95 -8.27 0.05 -0.22
C ASP A 95 -7.23 0.04 -1.36
N MET A 96 -6.88 1.19 -1.95
CA MET A 96 -5.81 1.28 -2.96
C MET A 96 -4.41 0.94 -2.41
N ASN A 97 -4.24 0.96 -1.08
CA ASN A 97 -2.97 0.62 -0.43
C ASN A 97 -2.90 -0.85 0.00
N LEU A 98 -3.93 -1.66 -0.28
CA LEU A 98 -3.91 -3.07 0.05
C LEU A 98 -2.97 -3.82 -0.91
N PRO A 99 -2.20 -4.81 -0.41
CA PRO A 99 -1.39 -5.66 -1.27
C PRO A 99 -2.22 -6.30 -2.38
N GLY A 100 -1.75 -6.23 -3.62
CA GLY A 100 -2.47 -6.72 -4.80
C GLY A 100 -3.39 -5.69 -5.46
N ASN A 101 -3.61 -4.51 -4.85
CA ASN A 101 -4.42 -3.43 -5.41
C ASN A 101 -3.61 -2.37 -6.18
N GLU A 102 -2.35 -2.63 -6.53
CA GLU A 102 -1.42 -1.64 -7.11
C GLU A 102 -1.88 -1.12 -8.48
N THR A 103 -2.65 -1.93 -9.22
CA THR A 103 -3.16 -1.57 -10.56
C THR A 103 -4.68 -1.68 -10.69
N ARG A 104 -5.30 -2.60 -9.95
CA ARG A 104 -6.75 -2.82 -9.94
C ARG A 104 -7.19 -3.20 -8.54
N ILE A 105 -8.33 -2.70 -8.09
CA ILE A 105 -8.87 -3.09 -6.80
C ILE A 105 -9.48 -4.49 -6.90
N VAL A 106 -8.81 -5.47 -6.29
CA VAL A 106 -9.22 -6.89 -6.23
C VAL A 106 -9.61 -7.33 -4.81
N SER A 107 -9.24 -6.55 -3.80
CA SER A 107 -9.57 -6.76 -2.40
C SER A 107 -10.08 -5.46 -1.76
N TRP A 108 -10.90 -5.57 -0.70
CA TRP A 108 -11.52 -4.41 -0.04
C TRP A 108 -11.85 -4.74 1.40
N ASN A 109 -11.91 -3.71 2.25
CA ASN A 109 -12.25 -3.88 3.67
C ASN A 109 -13.70 -3.57 4.01
N ASN A 110 -14.51 -3.14 3.04
CA ASN A 110 -15.87 -2.69 3.28
C ASN A 110 -16.82 -3.22 2.22
N THR A 111 -17.97 -3.69 2.68
CA THR A 111 -19.11 -4.15 1.90
C THR A 111 -20.38 -3.56 2.51
N VAL A 112 -21.39 -3.31 1.68
CA VAL A 112 -22.71 -2.82 2.08
C VAL A 112 -23.82 -3.69 1.49
N SER A 113 -24.94 -3.77 2.19
CA SER A 113 -26.16 -4.34 1.63
C SER A 113 -26.85 -3.36 0.69
N ARG A 114 -27.78 -3.85 -0.14
CA ARG A 114 -28.68 -3.01 -0.95
C ARG A 114 -29.52 -2.06 -0.11
N ALA A 115 -29.85 -2.44 1.13
CA ALA A 115 -30.59 -1.56 2.04
C ALA A 115 -29.75 -0.34 2.42
N VAL A 116 -28.49 -0.55 2.81
CA VAL A 116 -27.54 0.53 3.13
C VAL A 116 -27.24 1.37 1.89
N LEU A 117 -27.04 0.75 0.73
CA LEU A 117 -26.81 1.48 -0.53
C LEU A 117 -27.95 2.47 -0.83
N ARG A 118 -29.21 2.06 -0.63
CA ARG A 118 -30.39 2.94 -0.78
C ARG A 118 -30.43 4.05 0.26
N GLU A 119 -30.11 3.74 1.52
CA GLU A 119 -30.06 4.73 2.61
C GLU A 119 -29.02 5.83 2.33
N LEU A 120 -27.84 5.43 1.84
CA LEU A 120 -26.77 6.34 1.42
C LEU A 120 -27.09 7.11 0.13
N LYS A 121 -28.21 6.79 -0.54
CA LYS A 121 -28.54 7.27 -1.90
C LYS A 121 -27.38 7.04 -2.88
N ALA A 122 -26.63 5.97 -2.67
CA ALA A 122 -25.52 5.55 -3.51
C ALA A 122 -26.03 4.66 -4.65
N LYS A 123 -25.21 4.53 -5.69
CA LYS A 123 -25.42 3.54 -6.76
C LYS A 123 -24.25 2.57 -6.80
N ALA A 124 -24.56 1.32 -7.16
CA ALA A 124 -23.55 0.32 -7.47
C ALA A 124 -23.23 0.38 -8.97
N PHE A 125 -22.00 0.03 -9.32
CA PHE A 125 -21.54 -0.02 -10.70
C PHE A 125 -21.32 -1.47 -11.14
N PRO A 126 -21.43 -1.77 -12.45
CA PRO A 126 -21.16 -3.11 -12.96
C PRO A 126 -19.73 -3.56 -12.65
N ALA A 127 -19.54 -4.87 -12.50
CA ALA A 127 -18.21 -5.47 -12.39
C ALA A 127 -17.37 -5.14 -13.62
N GLY A 128 -16.11 -4.75 -13.41
CA GLY A 128 -15.19 -4.33 -14.48
C GLY A 128 -15.11 -2.82 -14.73
N THR A 129 -15.83 -2.00 -13.96
CA THR A 129 -15.61 -0.54 -13.91
C THR A 129 -14.16 -0.26 -13.46
N VAL A 130 -13.49 0.68 -14.11
CA VAL A 130 -12.08 1.09 -13.87
C VAL A 130 -12.03 2.43 -13.16
#